data_AF-A0A357HXM6-F1
#
_entry.id   AF-A0A357HXM6-F1
#
_cell.length_a   1.000
_cell.length_b   1.000
_cell.length_c   1.000
_cell.angle_alpha   90.00
_cell.angle_beta   90.00
_cell.angle_gamma   90.00
#
_symmetry.space_group_name_H-M   'P 1'
#
loop_
_entity.id
_entity.type
_entity.pdbx_description
1 polymer ?
#
loop_
_entity_poly.entity_id
_entity_poly.type
_entity_poly.pdbx_seq_one_letter_code
_entity_poly.pdbx_strand_id
1 'polypeptide(L)'
;GVLLFPLSHTLPLFYLSRVLAGCGASALYLSLVAEARRTVRESRFPLVLSVIIFTGYSGGIAAGAPFVIGAETLGWRILLLLLAAVGFLCWLVFGVACVLDRDRSESGRNDTRFSFRPFVELLRRRNNRAVCLCAGLHFGLYYVLQTVLGKKYLEDFLELSPTTAGWVLSLMAILAALSGFVPVTARRLTGG
;
A
#
# COMPACT_ATOMS: atom_id res chain seq x y z
N GLY A 1 -4.22 13.36 2.37
CA GLY A 1 -3.51 13.15 1.09
C GLY A 1 -4.48 12.99 -0.07
N VAL A 2 -5.22 11.88 -0.10
CA VAL A 2 -6.08 11.48 -1.24
C VAL A 2 -7.22 12.46 -1.53
N LEU A 3 -7.85 13.09 -0.52
CA LEU A 3 -8.84 14.15 -0.73
C LEU A 3 -8.24 15.44 -1.30
N LEU A 4 -7.01 15.77 -0.88
CA LEU A 4 -6.33 17.01 -1.26
C LEU A 4 -5.89 16.97 -2.74
N PHE A 5 -5.51 15.78 -3.24
CA PHE A 5 -5.03 15.59 -4.61
C PHE A 5 -6.03 16.04 -5.70
N PRO A 6 -7.30 15.59 -5.75
CA PRO A 6 -8.26 16.02 -6.76
C PRO A 6 -8.72 17.48 -6.61
N LEU A 7 -8.60 18.06 -5.41
CA LEU A 7 -8.90 19.46 -5.10
C LEU A 7 -7.72 20.40 -5.39
N SER A 8 -6.55 19.86 -5.74
CA SER A 8 -5.35 20.64 -5.99
C SER A 8 -5.39 21.31 -7.37
N HIS A 9 -4.97 22.58 -7.43
CA HIS A 9 -4.82 23.33 -8.68
C HIS A 9 -3.38 23.74 -8.99
N THR A 10 -2.45 23.51 -8.06
CA THR A 10 -1.03 23.89 -8.19
C THR A 10 -0.11 22.68 -8.10
N LEU A 11 0.96 22.68 -8.90
CA LEU A 11 1.93 21.57 -8.96
C LEU A 11 2.54 21.20 -7.59
N PRO A 12 2.96 22.15 -6.73
CA PRO A 12 3.50 21.82 -5.41
C PRO A 12 2.48 21.07 -4.54
N LEU A 13 1.19 21.40 -4.65
CA LEU A 13 0.13 20.78 -3.87
C LEU A 13 -0.17 19.34 -4.33
N PHE A 14 -0.01 19.04 -5.63
CA PHE A 14 -0.04 17.66 -6.13
C PHE A 14 1.10 16.81 -5.55
N TYR A 15 2.32 17.35 -5.47
CA TYR A 15 3.43 16.62 -4.85
C TYR A 15 3.21 16.43 -3.35
N LEU A 16 2.78 17.47 -2.64
CA LEU A 16 2.51 17.39 -1.21
C LEU A 16 1.42 16.38 -0.89
N SER A 17 0.32 16.35 -1.67
CA SER A 17 -0.76 15.39 -1.47
C SER A 17 -0.31 13.94 -1.71
N ARG A 18 0.62 13.69 -2.65
CA ARG A 18 1.27 12.37 -2.85
C ARG A 18 2.13 11.97 -1.67
N VAL A 19 2.96 12.88 -1.15
CA VAL A 19 3.77 12.62 0.06
C VAL A 19 2.87 12.28 1.25
N LEU A 20 1.82 13.08 1.48
CA LEU A 20 0.86 12.83 2.56
C LEU A 20 0.10 11.51 2.40
N ALA A 21 -0.27 11.14 1.17
CA ALA A 21 -0.91 9.85 0.90
C ALA A 21 0.05 8.68 1.20
N GLY A 22 1.33 8.78 0.82
CA GLY A 22 2.35 7.79 1.13
C GLY A 22 2.61 7.65 2.63
N CYS A 23 2.74 8.76 3.35
CA CYS A 23 2.89 8.75 4.81
C CYS A 23 1.68 8.08 5.50
N GLY A 24 0.47 8.42 5.06
CA GLY A 24 -0.77 7.82 5.59
C GLY A 24 -0.85 6.31 5.34
N ALA A 25 -0.53 5.85 4.13
CA ALA A 25 -0.52 4.43 3.79
C ALA A 25 0.50 3.64 4.63
N SER A 26 1.71 4.18 4.81
CA SER A 26 2.74 3.56 5.66
C SER A 26 2.31 3.46 7.13
N ALA A 27 1.70 4.51 7.67
CA ALA A 27 1.17 4.51 9.04
C ALA A 27 0.05 3.46 9.19
N LEU A 28 -0.90 3.40 8.26
CA LEU A 28 -1.97 2.41 8.26
C LEU A 28 -1.43 0.97 8.20
N TYR A 29 -0.47 0.70 7.32
CA TYR A 29 0.15 -0.63 7.22
C TYR A 29 0.83 -1.03 8.53
N LEU A 30 1.66 -0.15 9.12
CA LEU A 30 2.33 -0.43 10.38
C LEU A 30 1.35 -0.64 11.54
N SER A 31 0.28 0.16 11.60
CA SER A 31 -0.79 -0.01 12.59
C SER A 31 -1.52 -1.35 12.42
N LEU A 32 -1.86 -1.75 11.18
CA LEU A 32 -2.49 -3.05 10.91
C LEU A 32 -1.58 -4.22 11.31
N VAL A 33 -0.29 -4.14 11.00
CA VAL A 33 0.67 -5.18 11.39
C VAL A 33 0.83 -5.24 12.91
N ALA A 34 0.95 -4.09 13.58
CA ALA A 34 1.04 -4.04 15.04
C ALA A 34 -0.22 -4.61 15.72
N GLU A 35 -1.39 -4.28 15.19
CA GLU A 35 -2.67 -4.78 15.70
C GLU A 35 -2.84 -6.28 15.44
N ALA A 36 -2.47 -6.77 14.25
CA ALA A 36 -2.47 -8.19 13.94
C ALA A 36 -1.55 -8.99 14.88
N ARG A 37 -0.38 -8.45 15.27
CA ARG A 37 0.51 -9.09 16.25
C ARG A 37 -0.08 -9.17 17.65
N ARG A 38 -0.91 -8.20 18.04
CA ARG A 38 -1.55 -8.17 19.37
C ARG A 38 -2.77 -9.08 19.44
N THR A 39 -3.59 -9.08 18.40
CA THR A 39 -4.89 -9.76 18.40
C THR A 39 -4.81 -11.24 18.03
N VAL A 40 -3.78 -11.67 17.30
CA VAL A 40 -3.69 -13.01 16.71
C VAL A 40 -2.56 -13.82 17.36
N ARG A 41 -2.80 -15.11 17.61
CA ARG A 41 -1.75 -16.05 18.06
C ARG A 41 -0.57 -16.07 17.08
N GLU A 42 0.65 -16.18 17.58
CA GLU A 42 1.90 -16.21 16.80
C GLU A 42 1.86 -17.24 15.64
N SER A 43 1.21 -18.40 15.82
CA SER A 43 1.07 -19.42 14.76
C SER A 43 0.19 -18.99 13.58
N ARG A 44 -0.75 -18.05 13.79
CA ARG A 44 -1.66 -17.52 12.77
C ARG A 44 -1.23 -16.14 12.27
N PHE A 45 -0.27 -15.47 12.91
CA PHE A 45 0.24 -14.17 12.50
C PHE A 45 0.72 -14.14 11.03
N PRO A 46 1.49 -15.13 10.53
CA PRO A 46 1.89 -15.15 9.12
C PRO A 46 0.71 -15.22 8.14
N LEU A 47 -0.40 -15.90 8.50
CA LEU A 47 -1.60 -15.95 7.66
C LEU A 47 -2.25 -14.57 7.54
N VAL A 48 -2.42 -13.89 8.67
CA VAL A 48 -3.05 -12.57 8.71
C VAL A 48 -2.19 -11.54 7.99
N LEU A 49 -0.86 -11.62 8.17
CA LEU A 49 0.07 -10.78 7.42
C LEU A 49 -0.04 -11.01 5.91
N SER A 50 -0.14 -12.26 5.45
CA SER A 50 -0.37 -12.56 4.02
C SER A 50 -1.69 -12.00 3.50
N VAL A 51 -2.77 -12.00 4.30
CA VAL A 51 -4.05 -11.39 3.92
C VAL A 51 -3.93 -9.86 3.81
N ILE A 52 -3.22 -9.22 4.75
CA ILE A 52 -2.95 -7.76 4.70
C ILE A 52 -2.18 -7.42 3.42
N ILE A 53 -1.13 -8.18 3.11
CA ILE A 53 -0.30 -7.98 1.92
C ILE A 53 -1.11 -8.22 0.64
N PHE A 54 -1.90 -9.31 0.59
CA PHE A 54 -2.76 -9.62 -0.56
C PHE A 54 -3.79 -8.51 -0.82
N THR A 55 -4.41 -7.98 0.24
CA THR A 55 -5.32 -6.84 0.14
C THR A 55 -4.58 -5.61 -0.40
N GLY A 56 -3.33 -5.38 0.00
CA GLY A 56 -2.49 -4.33 -0.58
C GLY A 56 -2.25 -4.50 -2.07
N TYR A 57 -1.90 -5.71 -2.53
CA TYR A 57 -1.71 -6.01 -3.96
C TYR A 57 -3.02 -5.88 -4.76
N SER A 58 -4.17 -6.22 -4.17
CA SER A 58 -5.47 -6.06 -4.80
C SER A 58 -5.75 -4.60 -5.19
N GLY A 59 -5.26 -3.65 -4.38
CA GLY A 59 -5.31 -2.22 -4.70
C GLY A 59 -4.50 -1.88 -5.96
N GLY A 60 -3.35 -2.53 -6.17
CA GLY A 60 -2.54 -2.37 -7.38
C GLY A 60 -3.24 -2.91 -8.63
N ILE A 61 -3.95 -4.03 -8.51
CA ILE A 61 -4.77 -4.60 -9.59
C ILE A 61 -5.90 -3.63 -9.96
N ALA A 62 -6.58 -3.09 -8.94
CA ALA A 62 -7.67 -2.12 -9.09
C ALA A 62 -7.19 -0.77 -9.64
N ALA A 63 -5.93 -0.39 -9.41
CA ALA A 63 -5.34 0.84 -9.95
C ALA A 63 -4.97 0.75 -11.45
N GLY A 64 -5.00 -0.44 -12.04
CA GLY A 64 -4.76 -0.67 -13.47
C GLY A 64 -6.01 -0.46 -14.32
N ALA A 65 -6.41 -1.49 -15.09
CA ALA A 65 -7.54 -1.43 -16.02
C ALA A 65 -8.85 -0.84 -15.44
N PRO A 66 -9.36 -1.28 -14.27
CA PRO A 66 -10.65 -0.78 -13.78
C PRO A 66 -10.60 0.71 -13.39
N PHE A 67 -9.44 1.21 -12.93
CA PHE A 67 -9.26 2.63 -12.69
C PHE A 67 -9.26 3.45 -13.99
N VAL A 68 -8.61 2.94 -15.05
CA VAL A 68 -8.57 3.62 -16.36
C VAL A 68 -9.98 3.75 -16.95
N ILE A 69 -10.74 2.65 -16.95
CA ILE A 69 -12.12 2.64 -17.47
C ILE A 69 -13.02 3.58 -16.65
N GLY A 70 -12.88 3.57 -15.31
CA GLY A 70 -13.61 4.49 -14.45
C GLY A 70 -13.23 5.95 -14.67
N ALA A 71 -11.95 6.23 -14.93
CA ALA A 71 -11.46 7.58 -15.16
C ALA A 71 -11.89 8.15 -16.51
N GLU A 72 -12.03 7.32 -17.54
CA GLU A 72 -12.55 7.71 -18.86
C GLU A 72 -14.05 8.03 -18.84
N THR A 73 -14.83 7.29 -18.04
CA THR A 73 -16.30 7.46 -17.97
C THR A 73 -16.76 8.55 -17.02
N LEU A 74 -16.20 8.61 -15.81
CA LEU A 74 -16.63 9.52 -14.73
C LEU A 74 -15.68 10.72 -14.53
N GLY A 75 -14.51 10.69 -15.17
CA GLY A 75 -13.43 11.64 -14.91
C GLY A 75 -12.61 11.25 -13.67
N TRP A 76 -11.29 11.33 -13.81
CA TRP A 76 -10.34 10.95 -12.76
C TRP A 76 -10.53 11.71 -11.42
N ARG A 77 -11.00 12.96 -11.45
CA ARG A 77 -11.23 13.76 -10.23
C ARG A 77 -12.36 13.19 -9.36
N ILE A 78 -13.49 12.89 -9.99
CA ILE A 78 -14.68 12.34 -9.29
C ILE A 78 -14.35 10.95 -8.78
N LEU A 79 -13.67 10.13 -9.59
CA LEU A 79 -13.25 8.78 -9.19
C LEU A 79 -12.33 8.80 -7.96
N LEU A 80 -11.35 9.71 -7.91
CA LEU A 80 -10.47 9.86 -6.73
C LEU A 80 -11.22 10.37 -5.50
N LEU A 81 -12.20 11.27 -5.67
CA LEU A 81 -13.05 11.73 -4.56
C LEU A 81 -13.91 10.61 -4.00
N LEU A 82 -14.49 9.76 -4.85
CA LEU A 82 -15.24 8.57 -4.43
C LEU A 82 -14.35 7.61 -3.64
N LEU A 83 -13.13 7.34 -4.13
CA LEU A 83 -12.18 6.47 -3.45
C LEU A 83 -11.77 7.04 -2.09
N ALA A 84 -11.60 8.36 -2.01
CA ALA A 84 -11.31 9.05 -0.76
C ALA A 84 -12.50 8.99 0.22
N ALA A 85 -13.74 9.09 -0.27
CA ALA A 85 -14.94 8.96 0.54
C ALA A 85 -15.10 7.54 1.09
N VAL A 86 -14.84 6.51 0.28
CA VAL A 86 -14.83 5.11 0.75
C VAL A 86 -13.77 4.90 1.83
N GLY A 87 -12.56 5.41 1.64
CA GLY A 87 -11.50 5.33 2.65
C GLY A 87 -11.87 6.04 3.96
N PHE A 88 -12.51 7.20 3.87
CA PHE A 88 -13.02 7.94 5.02
C PHE A 88 -14.14 7.18 5.75
N LEU A 89 -15.06 6.54 5.01
CA LEU A 89 -16.11 5.71 5.58
C LEU A 89 -15.53 4.50 6.32
N CYS A 90 -14.55 3.82 5.74
CA CYS A 90 -13.85 2.71 6.42
C CYS A 90 -13.17 3.18 7.72
N TRP A 91 -12.56 4.37 7.70
CA TRP A 91 -11.99 4.96 8.91
C TRP A 91 -13.04 5.28 9.97
N LEU A 92 -14.21 5.82 9.57
CA LEU A 92 -15.33 6.05 10.48
C LEU A 92 -15.87 4.76 11.09
N VAL A 93 -16.09 3.73 10.27
CA VAL A 93 -16.57 2.42 10.74
C VAL A 93 -15.57 1.81 11.73
N PHE A 94 -14.28 1.88 11.42
CA PHE A 94 -13.24 1.44 12.35
C PHE A 94 -13.22 2.25 13.64
N GLY A 95 -13.34 3.57 13.56
CA GLY A 95 -13.41 4.46 14.73
C GLY A 95 -14.61 4.15 15.62
N VAL A 96 -15.79 3.93 15.04
CA VAL A 96 -17.01 3.53 15.77
C VAL A 96 -16.84 2.16 16.41
N ALA A 97 -16.27 1.18 15.67
CA ALA A 97 -16.00 -0.15 16.20
C ALA A 97 -15.03 -0.10 17.40
N CYS A 98 -13.97 0.71 17.32
CA CYS A 98 -13.04 0.90 18.44
C CYS A 98 -13.67 1.60 19.65
N VAL A 99 -14.61 2.52 19.45
CA VAL A 99 -15.33 3.19 20.55
C VAL A 99 -16.33 2.24 21.22
N LEU A 100 -16.94 1.32 20.45
CA LEU A 100 -17.85 0.30 20.96
C LEU A 100 -17.11 -0.82 21.71
N ASP A 101 -15.91 -1.19 21.26
CA ASP A 101 -15.05 -2.22 21.89
C ASP A 101 -14.23 -1.65 23.07
N ARG A 102 -14.87 -0.79 23.88
CA ARG A 102 -14.27 0.06 24.92
C ARG A 102 -13.53 -0.70 26.02
N ASP A 103 -13.76 -2.00 26.15
CA ASP A 103 -13.16 -2.87 27.16
C ASP A 103 -11.77 -3.41 26.77
N ARG A 104 -11.33 -3.25 25.51
CA ARG A 104 -9.98 -3.69 25.08
C ARG A 104 -8.90 -2.62 25.19
N SER A 105 -9.27 -1.39 25.54
CA SER A 105 -8.38 -0.21 25.52
C SER A 105 -7.60 0.03 26.83
N GLU A 106 -7.24 -1.01 27.60
CA GLU A 106 -6.40 -0.84 28.81
C GLU A 106 -4.98 -1.42 28.68
N SER A 107 -4.60 -2.04 27.56
CA SER A 107 -3.23 -2.54 27.38
C SER A 107 -2.28 -1.45 26.85
N GLY A 108 -1.80 -0.61 27.77
CA GLY A 108 -0.51 0.07 27.64
C GLY A 108 -0.50 1.30 26.75
N ARG A 109 -1.06 2.42 27.25
CA ARG A 109 -0.61 3.76 26.87
C ARG A 109 0.82 3.94 27.38
N ASN A 110 1.75 3.32 26.68
CA ASN A 110 3.16 3.48 26.95
C ASN A 110 3.51 4.90 26.52
N ASP A 111 4.00 5.71 27.46
CA ASP A 111 4.40 7.11 27.27
C ASP A 111 5.71 7.16 26.46
N THR A 112 5.73 6.47 25.32
CA THR A 112 6.90 6.31 24.47
C THR A 112 7.08 7.60 23.70
N ARG A 113 8.02 8.43 24.18
CA ARG A 113 8.52 9.58 23.45
C ARG A 113 8.96 9.13 22.06
N PHE A 114 8.46 9.81 21.03
CA PHE A 114 8.91 9.59 19.66
C PHE A 114 10.42 9.83 19.59
N SER A 115 11.19 8.75 19.40
CA SER A 115 12.65 8.79 19.39
C SER A 115 13.15 8.36 18.03
N PHE A 116 13.92 9.22 17.38
CA PHE A 116 14.64 8.88 16.15
C PHE A 116 15.86 7.99 16.40
N ARG A 117 16.27 7.82 17.67
CA ARG A 117 17.48 7.09 18.04
C ARG A 117 17.52 5.64 17.54
N PRO A 118 16.44 4.84 17.63
CA PRO A 118 16.42 3.47 17.08
C PRO A 118 16.54 3.46 15.55
N PHE A 119 15.94 4.43 14.86
CA PHE A 119 16.02 4.53 13.41
C PHE A 119 17.45 4.85 12.95
N VAL A 120 18.10 5.82 13.59
CA VAL A 120 19.50 6.18 13.33
C VAL A 120 20.43 5.00 13.64
N GLU A 121 20.18 4.28 14.74
CA GLU A 121 20.98 3.10 15.10
C GLU A 121 20.82 1.95 14.09
N LEU A 122 19.59 1.72 13.59
CA LEU A 122 19.36 0.78 12.49
C LEU A 122 20.15 1.18 11.24
N LEU A 123 20.14 2.46 10.87
CA LEU A 123 20.88 2.98 9.71
C LEU A 123 22.39 3.07 9.94
N ARG A 124 22.89 2.98 11.17
CA ARG A 124 24.32 3.01 11.46
C ARG A 124 25.00 1.68 11.10
N ARG A 125 24.27 0.56 11.18
CA ARG A 125 24.79 -0.77 10.87
C ARG A 125 24.99 -0.95 9.37
N ARG A 126 26.21 -1.29 8.94
CA ARG A 126 26.58 -1.47 7.52
C ARG A 126 25.69 -2.49 6.80
N ASN A 127 25.38 -3.62 7.45
CA ASN A 127 24.52 -4.64 6.88
C ASN A 127 23.10 -4.11 6.64
N ASN A 128 22.52 -3.41 7.62
CA ASN A 128 21.19 -2.81 7.48
C ASN A 128 21.16 -1.73 6.40
N ARG A 129 22.22 -0.92 6.27
CA ARG A 129 22.34 0.06 5.18
C ARG A 129 22.32 -0.61 3.81
N ALA A 130 23.08 -1.70 3.65
CA ALA A 130 23.13 -2.45 2.40
C ALA A 130 21.74 -3.04 2.07
N VAL A 131 21.06 -3.63 3.05
CA VAL A 131 19.69 -4.16 2.88
C VAL A 131 18.71 -3.03 2.55
N CYS A 132 18.73 -1.92 3.28
CA CYS A 132 17.86 -0.77 3.00
C CYS A 132 18.09 -0.18 1.61
N LEU A 133 19.35 -0.07 1.17
CA LEU A 133 19.68 0.42 -0.17
C LEU A 133 19.27 -0.57 -1.25
N CYS A 134 19.59 -1.86 -1.12
CA CYS A 134 19.17 -2.89 -2.08
C CYS A 134 17.65 -2.98 -2.17
N ALA A 135 16.95 -3.05 -1.03
CA ALA A 135 15.50 -3.10 -1.01
C ALA A 135 14.89 -1.82 -1.57
N GLY A 136 15.38 -0.65 -1.15
CA GLY A 136 14.90 0.65 -1.63
C GLY A 136 15.11 0.83 -3.14
N LEU A 137 16.27 0.45 -3.66
CA LEU A 137 16.55 0.49 -5.10
C LEU A 137 15.68 -0.49 -5.88
N HIS A 138 15.54 -1.73 -5.39
CA HIS A 138 14.72 -2.74 -6.06
C HIS A 138 13.25 -2.34 -6.08
N PHE A 139 12.68 -1.99 -4.92
CA PHE A 139 11.28 -1.52 -4.84
C PHE A 139 11.07 -0.22 -5.61
N GLY A 140 12.00 0.73 -5.50
CA GLY A 140 11.93 2.00 -6.21
C GLY A 140 11.94 1.82 -7.73
N LEU A 141 12.88 1.02 -8.24
CA LEU A 141 12.98 0.71 -9.67
C LEU A 141 11.73 -0.02 -10.17
N TYR A 142 11.28 -1.04 -9.43
CA TYR A 142 10.05 -1.77 -9.74
C TYR A 142 8.84 -0.82 -9.81
N TYR A 143 8.68 0.07 -8.84
CA TYR A 143 7.55 0.99 -8.79
C TYR A 143 7.60 2.06 -9.89
N VAL A 144 8.78 2.61 -10.20
CA VAL A 144 8.96 3.58 -11.29
C VAL A 144 8.67 2.92 -12.64
N LEU A 145 9.21 1.71 -12.87
CA LEU A 145 8.92 0.96 -14.08
C LEU A 145 7.44 0.61 -14.19
N GLN A 146 6.79 0.17 -13.13
CA GLN A 146 5.40 -0.26 -13.20
C GLN A 146 4.42 0.93 -13.30
N THR A 147 4.65 2.01 -12.56
CA THR A 147 3.63 3.07 -12.39
C THR A 147 3.91 4.34 -13.19
N VAL A 148 5.16 4.63 -13.53
CA VAL A 148 5.55 5.88 -14.22
C VAL A 148 5.89 5.60 -15.68
N LEU A 149 6.77 4.62 -15.92
CA LEU A 149 7.30 4.36 -17.26
C LEU A 149 6.47 3.30 -18.01
N GLY A 150 6.00 2.26 -17.34
CA GLY A 150 5.43 1.09 -17.98
C GLY A 150 4.18 1.41 -18.79
N LYS A 151 3.22 2.13 -18.20
CA LYS A 151 2.00 2.54 -18.92
C LYS A 151 2.33 3.41 -20.13
N LYS A 152 3.10 4.47 -19.92
CA LYS A 152 3.48 5.41 -20.97
C LYS A 152 4.31 4.77 -22.06
N TYR A 153 5.20 3.85 -21.72
CA TYR A 153 5.99 3.12 -22.70
C TYR A 153 5.11 2.26 -23.60
N LEU A 154 4.13 1.56 -23.03
CA LEU A 154 3.16 0.77 -23.79
C LEU A 154 2.27 1.64 -24.69
N GLU A 155 1.88 2.82 -24.22
CA GLU A 155 1.06 3.77 -24.98
C GLU A 155 1.86 4.49 -26.08
N ASP A 156 3.05 5.02 -25.76
CA ASP A 156 3.82 5.90 -26.64
C ASP A 156 4.70 5.14 -27.64
N PHE A 157 5.24 3.96 -27.27
CA PHE A 157 6.17 3.20 -28.14
C PHE A 157 5.53 1.96 -28.78
N LEU A 158 4.52 1.36 -28.15
CA LEU A 158 3.80 0.21 -28.72
C LEU A 158 2.42 0.59 -29.29
N GLU A 159 2.05 1.88 -29.25
CA GLU A 159 0.77 2.43 -29.75
C GLU A 159 -0.46 1.68 -29.20
N LEU A 160 -0.33 1.09 -28.00
CA LEU A 160 -1.41 0.31 -27.39
C LEU A 160 -2.49 1.25 -26.83
N SER A 161 -3.74 0.79 -26.88
CA SER A 161 -4.83 1.53 -26.26
C SER A 161 -4.60 1.66 -24.74
N PRO A 162 -5.03 2.78 -24.11
CA PRO A 162 -4.89 2.98 -22.67
C PRO A 162 -5.51 1.88 -21.81
N THR A 163 -6.57 1.26 -22.33
CA THR A 163 -7.25 0.11 -21.74
C THR A 163 -6.40 -1.16 -21.77
N THR A 164 -5.74 -1.46 -22.89
CA THR A 164 -4.87 -2.62 -23.04
C THR A 164 -3.61 -2.48 -22.16
N ALA A 165 -3.00 -1.29 -22.14
CA ALA A 165 -1.89 -0.99 -21.24
C ALA A 165 -2.29 -1.15 -19.76
N GLY A 166 -3.51 -0.73 -19.39
CA GLY A 166 -4.08 -0.96 -18.06
C GLY A 166 -4.19 -2.44 -17.68
N TRP A 167 -4.61 -3.31 -18.61
CA TRP A 167 -4.71 -4.75 -18.37
C TRP A 167 -3.35 -5.41 -18.19
N VAL A 168 -2.33 -5.01 -18.96
CA VAL A 168 -0.96 -5.50 -18.80
C VAL A 168 -0.44 -5.18 -17.40
N LEU A 169 -0.68 -3.96 -16.90
CA LEU A 169 -0.27 -3.58 -15.54
C LEU A 169 -1.03 -4.33 -14.45
N SER A 170 -2.33 -4.56 -14.63
CA SER A 170 -3.12 -5.40 -13.74
C SER A 170 -2.61 -6.84 -13.70
N LEU A 171 -2.22 -7.40 -14.86
CA LEU A 171 -1.62 -8.74 -14.93
C LEU A 171 -0.26 -8.80 -14.20
N MET A 172 0.59 -7.79 -14.35
CA MET A 172 1.85 -7.71 -13.59
C MET A 172 1.61 -7.65 -12.08
N ALA A 173 0.57 -6.92 -11.63
CA ALA A 173 0.20 -6.86 -10.22
C ALA A 173 -0.33 -8.22 -9.70
N ILE A 174 -1.10 -8.96 -10.51
CA ILE A 174 -1.55 -10.33 -10.19
C ILE A 174 -0.36 -11.27 -10.05
N LEU A 175 0.57 -11.24 -11.01
CA LEU A 175 1.77 -12.09 -10.97
C LEU A 175 2.64 -11.79 -9.74
N ALA A 176 2.77 -10.51 -9.37
CA ALA A 176 3.48 -10.10 -8.15
C ALA A 176 2.77 -10.59 -6.87
N ALA A 177 1.43 -10.56 -6.84
CA ALA A 177 0.67 -11.10 -5.71
C ALA A 177 0.86 -12.63 -5.58
N LEU A 178 0.84 -13.35 -6.71
CA LEU A 178 1.03 -14.80 -6.75
C LEU A 178 2.45 -15.21 -6.37
N SER A 179 3.47 -14.50 -6.84
CA SER A 179 4.87 -14.79 -6.51
C SER A 179 5.18 -14.62 -5.02
N GLY A 180 4.48 -13.72 -4.31
CA GLY A 180 4.55 -13.60 -2.86
C GLY A 180 3.84 -14.74 -2.11
N PHE A 181 2.77 -15.31 -2.70
CA PHE A 181 1.94 -16.33 -2.06
C PHE A 181 2.49 -17.76 -2.23
N VAL A 182 3.03 -18.09 -3.42
CA VAL A 182 3.52 -19.43 -3.77
C VAL A 182 4.62 -19.96 -2.82
N PRO A 183 5.63 -19.17 -2.42
CA PRO A 183 6.65 -19.64 -1.48
C PRO A 183 6.09 -19.94 -0.08
N VAL A 184 5.05 -19.20 0.32
CA VAL A 184 4.40 -19.34 1.65
C VAL A 184 3.52 -20.58 1.69
N THR A 185 2.78 -20.87 0.61
CA THR A 185 1.96 -22.10 0.52
C THR A 185 2.83 -23.33 0.28
N ALA A 186 3.87 -23.23 -0.54
CA ALA A 186 4.82 -24.31 -0.79
C ALA A 186 5.53 -24.75 0.51
N ARG A 187 6.01 -23.80 1.33
CA ARG A 187 6.64 -24.13 2.63
C ARG A 187 5.69 -24.86 3.60
N ARG A 188 4.39 -24.53 3.56
CA ARG A 188 3.38 -25.19 4.40
C ARG A 188 3.05 -26.60 3.93
N LEU A 189 3.07 -26.84 2.61
CA LEU A 189 2.85 -28.17 2.04
C LEU A 189 4.06 -29.08 2.23
N THR A 190 5.28 -28.53 2.32
CA THR A 190 6.50 -29.30 2.57
C THR A 190 6.87 -29.46 4.05
N GLY A 191 5.98 -29.07 4.98
CA GLY A 191 6.13 -29.40 6.42
C GLY A 191 7.33 -28.77 7.13
N GLY A 192 7.79 -27.58 6.69
CA GLY A 192 8.89 -26.83 7.32
C GLY A 192 8.42 -25.80 8.34
#